data_AF-J0N687-F1
#
_entry.id   AF-J0N687-F1
#
_cell.length_a   1.000
_cell.length_b   1.000
_cell.length_c   1.000
_cell.angle_alpha   90.00
_cell.angle_beta   90.00
_cell.angle_gamma   90.00
#
_symmetry.space_group_name_H-M   'P 1'
#
loop_
_entity.id
_entity.type
_entity.pdbx_description
1 polymer ?
#
loop_
_entity_poly.entity_id
_entity_poly.type
_entity_poly.pdbx_seq_one_letter_code
_entity_poly.pdbx_strand_id
1 'polypeptide(L)'
;MAHFGDKFGRKNMFMLSILLMVIPTFALALMPTFDHLVGFGVDNMGLTPKNAHYLGYIAPVFLVFVRICQGVAVGGELPGAWVFVHEHAPQGQKNTYIGFLTASVVSGILLGSLVYIGIYMVFEKPVVEDWAWRVAFGLGGIFGIISVYLRRFLEETPVFQQMKQDDALVKFPLKEVFKNSLFGILISMLITWVLTACILIFILFVPNFTLTHPNFHFTPFEKTYFQILGLVSIVSSIILTGFLADKIKPHKVCMALAWPLPFLAFYSLRNFILTCQV
;
A
#
# COMPACT_ATOMS: atom_id res chain seq x y z
N MET A 1 6.81 -4.60 15.44
CA MET A 1 7.06 -5.78 14.58
C MET A 1 8.53 -6.16 14.51
N ALA A 2 9.46 -5.25 14.18
CA ALA A 2 10.91 -5.55 14.10
C ALA A 2 11.47 -6.36 15.29
N HIS A 3 11.26 -5.91 16.53
CA HIS A 3 11.72 -6.64 17.73
C HIS A 3 11.19 -8.09 17.84
N PHE A 4 9.94 -8.32 17.44
CA PHE A 4 9.36 -9.67 17.43
C PHE A 4 9.90 -10.51 16.27
N GLY A 5 10.21 -9.89 15.12
CA GLY A 5 10.91 -10.56 14.01
C GLY A 5 12.32 -11.00 14.37
N ASP A 6 13.04 -10.18 15.14
CA ASP A 6 14.40 -10.49 15.62
C ASP A 6 14.38 -11.56 16.73
N LYS A 7 13.29 -11.68 17.50
CA LYS A 7 13.16 -12.63 18.61
C LYS A 7 12.56 -13.99 18.21
N PHE A 8 11.59 -14.01 17.31
CA PHE A 8 10.78 -15.21 16.99
C PHE A 8 10.98 -15.74 15.55
N GLY A 9 11.90 -15.14 14.79
CA GLY A 9 12.18 -15.50 13.41
C GLY A 9 11.44 -14.63 12.40
N ARG A 10 12.17 -14.19 11.36
CA ARG A 10 11.64 -13.32 10.30
C ARG A 10 10.49 -14.02 9.54
N LYS A 11 10.54 -15.35 9.35
CA LYS A 11 9.48 -16.12 8.66
C LYS A 11 8.13 -16.07 9.40
N ASN A 12 8.14 -16.27 10.71
CA ASN A 12 6.92 -16.21 11.53
C ASN A 12 6.32 -14.81 11.54
N MET A 13 7.18 -13.79 11.53
CA MET A 13 6.70 -12.41 11.47
C MET A 13 6.09 -12.06 10.10
N PHE A 14 6.71 -12.51 9.01
CA PHE A 14 6.13 -12.39 7.68
C PHE A 14 4.78 -13.12 7.57
N MET A 15 4.62 -14.27 8.23
CA MET A 15 3.33 -14.98 8.28
C MET A 15 2.28 -14.22 9.12
N LEU A 16 2.66 -13.65 10.26
CA LEU A 16 1.75 -12.84 11.08
C LEU A 16 1.26 -11.59 10.33
N SER A 17 2.18 -10.89 9.66
CA SER A 17 1.83 -9.71 8.87
C SER A 17 0.81 -10.01 7.78
N ILE A 18 1.04 -11.06 7.00
CA ILE A 18 0.10 -11.41 5.92
C ILE A 18 -1.27 -11.81 6.47
N LEU A 19 -1.34 -12.51 7.60
CA LEU A 19 -2.62 -12.87 8.22
C LEU A 19 -3.36 -11.63 8.74
N LEU A 20 -2.64 -10.69 9.36
CA LEU A 20 -3.17 -9.39 9.81
C LEU A 20 -3.62 -8.49 8.65
N MET A 21 -3.16 -8.75 7.43
CA MET A 21 -3.65 -8.06 6.23
C MET A 21 -4.83 -8.80 5.60
N VAL A 22 -4.72 -10.11 5.36
CA VAL A 22 -5.67 -10.88 4.56
C VAL A 22 -6.98 -11.13 5.28
N ILE A 23 -6.94 -11.54 6.56
CA ILE A 23 -8.17 -11.85 7.32
C ILE A 23 -9.06 -10.61 7.44
N PRO A 24 -8.56 -9.44 7.86
CA PRO A 24 -9.39 -8.24 7.93
C PRO A 24 -9.87 -7.76 6.55
N THR A 25 -9.06 -7.91 5.50
CA THR A 25 -9.46 -7.53 4.13
C THR A 25 -10.61 -8.40 3.61
N PHE A 26 -10.54 -9.71 3.84
CA PHE A 26 -11.63 -10.61 3.45
C PHE A 26 -12.89 -10.36 4.27
N ALA A 27 -12.76 -10.02 5.55
CA ALA A 27 -13.89 -9.66 6.39
C ALA A 27 -14.64 -8.41 5.88
N LEU A 28 -13.97 -7.48 5.19
CA LEU A 28 -14.64 -6.34 4.53
C LEU A 28 -15.60 -6.77 3.41
N ALA A 29 -15.33 -7.88 2.71
CA ALA A 29 -16.24 -8.39 1.68
C ALA A 29 -17.59 -8.83 2.28
N LEU A 30 -17.57 -9.29 3.54
CA LEU A 30 -18.74 -9.74 4.28
C LEU A 30 -19.37 -8.64 5.15
N MET A 31 -18.70 -7.49 5.30
CA MET A 31 -19.12 -6.42 6.21
C MET A 31 -20.49 -5.85 5.82
N PRO A 32 -21.52 -5.88 6.70
CA PRO A 32 -22.79 -5.23 6.42
C PRO A 32 -22.65 -3.70 6.36
N THR A 33 -23.45 -3.04 5.53
CA THR A 33 -23.47 -1.58 5.43
C THR A 33 -24.14 -0.96 6.66
N PHE A 34 -23.95 0.35 6.84
CA PHE A 34 -24.61 1.10 7.91
C PHE A 34 -26.13 0.89 7.86
N ASP A 35 -26.73 1.06 6.68
CA ASP A 35 -28.17 0.94 6.48
C ASP A 35 -28.67 -0.49 6.74
N HIS A 36 -27.89 -1.50 6.35
CA HIS A 36 -28.23 -2.89 6.61
C HIS A 36 -28.23 -3.23 8.11
N LEU A 37 -27.27 -2.68 8.89
CA LEU A 37 -27.25 -2.85 10.34
C LEU A 37 -28.40 -2.11 11.02
N VAL A 38 -28.68 -0.88 10.59
CA VAL A 38 -29.82 -0.11 11.11
C VAL A 38 -31.14 -0.85 10.83
N GLY A 39 -31.35 -1.31 9.59
CA GLY A 39 -32.52 -2.10 9.20
C GLY A 39 -32.65 -3.38 10.01
N PHE A 40 -31.56 -4.14 10.19
CA PHE A 40 -31.57 -5.35 11.02
C PHE A 40 -32.02 -5.06 12.47
N GLY A 41 -31.55 -3.97 13.07
CA GLY A 41 -31.96 -3.57 14.42
C GLY A 41 -33.44 -3.17 14.51
N VAL A 42 -33.97 -2.50 13.49
CA VAL A 42 -35.39 -2.13 13.43
C VAL A 42 -36.26 -3.38 13.24
N ASP A 43 -35.94 -4.20 12.26
CA ASP A 43 -36.80 -5.31 11.81
C ASP A 43 -36.75 -6.53 12.74
N ASN A 44 -35.58 -6.85 13.31
CA ASN A 44 -35.38 -8.09 14.08
C ASN A 44 -35.28 -7.87 15.59
N MET A 45 -34.87 -6.68 16.03
CA MET A 45 -34.70 -6.37 17.46
C MET A 45 -35.78 -5.42 17.99
N GLY A 46 -36.73 -4.99 17.16
CA GLY A 46 -37.79 -4.06 17.54
C GLY A 46 -37.27 -2.71 18.00
N LEU A 47 -36.05 -2.33 17.58
CA LEU A 47 -35.46 -1.05 17.96
C LEU A 47 -36.13 0.07 17.16
N THR A 48 -36.28 1.23 17.79
CA THR A 48 -36.63 2.45 17.04
C THR A 48 -35.46 2.85 16.13
N PRO A 49 -35.70 3.49 14.97
CA PRO A 49 -34.64 3.93 14.08
C PRO A 49 -33.54 4.71 14.80
N LYS A 50 -33.94 5.60 15.73
CA LYS A 50 -33.04 6.38 16.58
C LYS A 50 -32.06 5.52 17.39
N ASN A 51 -32.51 4.40 17.95
CA ASN A 51 -31.68 3.51 18.74
C ASN A 51 -30.90 2.50 17.86
N ALA A 52 -31.38 2.21 16.65
CA ALA A 52 -30.68 1.34 15.71
C ALA A 52 -29.41 1.99 15.13
N HIS A 53 -29.26 3.32 15.15
CA HIS A 53 -28.03 4.01 14.73
C HIS A 53 -26.78 3.53 15.51
N TYR A 54 -26.92 3.16 16.79
CA TYR A 54 -25.79 2.62 17.56
C TYR A 54 -25.26 1.31 16.95
N LEU A 55 -26.15 0.47 16.42
CA LEU A 55 -25.77 -0.74 15.69
C LEU A 55 -25.11 -0.38 14.35
N GLY A 56 -25.63 0.63 13.65
CA GLY A 56 -25.06 1.16 12.42
C GLY A 56 -23.60 1.61 12.57
N TYR A 57 -23.24 2.26 13.70
CA TYR A 57 -21.87 2.72 13.97
C TYR A 57 -20.84 1.58 14.11
N ILE A 58 -21.27 0.33 14.27
CA ILE A 58 -20.36 -0.83 14.27
C ILE A 58 -19.62 -0.94 12.93
N ALA A 59 -20.29 -0.63 11.80
CA ALA A 59 -19.67 -0.69 10.47
C ALA A 59 -18.43 0.22 10.33
N PRO A 60 -18.51 1.55 10.57
CA PRO A 60 -17.33 2.42 10.47
C PRO A 60 -16.25 2.10 11.53
N VAL A 61 -16.63 1.70 12.75
CA VAL A 61 -15.65 1.28 13.77
C VAL A 61 -14.88 0.05 13.32
N PHE A 62 -15.58 -0.95 12.76
CA PHE A 62 -14.95 -2.14 12.20
C PHE A 62 -14.04 -1.79 11.02
N LEU A 63 -14.46 -0.89 10.14
CA LEU A 63 -13.64 -0.41 9.02
C LEU A 63 -12.34 0.24 9.53
N VAL A 64 -12.41 1.10 10.54
CA VAL A 64 -11.22 1.70 11.18
C VAL A 64 -10.32 0.63 11.78
N PHE A 65 -10.89 -0.36 12.49
CA PHE A 65 -10.14 -1.47 13.06
C PHE A 65 -9.39 -2.26 11.98
N VAL A 66 -10.07 -2.62 10.88
CA VAL A 66 -9.45 -3.29 9.73
C VAL A 66 -8.28 -2.46 9.17
N ARG A 67 -8.46 -1.13 9.05
CA ARG A 67 -7.40 -0.22 8.56
C ARG A 67 -6.20 -0.18 9.49
N ILE A 68 -6.41 -0.22 10.80
CA ILE A 68 -5.33 -0.29 11.79
C ILE A 68 -4.56 -1.60 11.62
N CYS A 69 -5.25 -2.74 11.51
CA CYS A 69 -4.61 -4.04 11.31
C CYS A 69 -3.77 -4.08 10.01
N GLN A 70 -4.33 -3.59 8.90
CA GLN A 70 -3.63 -3.50 7.61
C GLN A 70 -2.41 -2.56 7.69
N GLY A 71 -2.55 -1.41 8.36
CA GLY A 71 -1.44 -0.47 8.55
C GLY A 71 -0.29 -1.06 9.36
N VAL A 72 -0.60 -1.80 10.43
CA VAL A 72 0.39 -2.50 11.26
C VAL A 72 1.11 -3.59 10.45
N ALA A 73 0.39 -4.34 9.61
CA ALA A 73 0.99 -5.34 8.72
C ALA A 73 1.97 -4.69 7.73
N VAL A 74 1.52 -3.70 6.96
CA VAL A 74 2.33 -3.02 5.95
C VAL A 74 3.56 -2.35 6.57
N GLY A 75 3.41 -1.68 7.72
CA GLY A 75 4.49 -0.97 8.39
C GLY A 75 5.62 -1.87 8.90
N GLY A 76 5.33 -3.13 9.24
CA GLY A 76 6.35 -4.11 9.62
C GLY A 76 6.96 -4.83 8.43
N GLU A 77 6.16 -5.12 7.41
CA GLU A 77 6.52 -6.01 6.31
C GLU A 77 7.39 -5.35 5.25
N LEU A 78 7.04 -4.14 4.80
CA LEU A 78 7.72 -3.46 3.69
C LEU A 78 9.21 -3.20 3.99
N PRO A 79 9.57 -2.60 5.15
CA PRO A 79 10.97 -2.37 5.48
C PRO A 79 11.76 -3.67 5.63
N GLY A 80 11.13 -4.70 6.22
CA GLY A 80 11.73 -6.03 6.35
C GLY A 80 11.99 -6.70 5.00
N ALA A 81 11.06 -6.55 4.05
CA ALA A 81 11.20 -7.08 2.69
C ALA A 81 12.30 -6.38 1.90
N TRP A 82 12.45 -5.04 2.03
CA TRP A 82 13.57 -4.33 1.40
C TRP A 82 14.93 -4.83 1.89
N VAL A 83 15.08 -5.01 3.20
CA VAL A 83 16.31 -5.56 3.80
C VAL A 83 16.54 -6.99 3.32
N PHE A 84 15.50 -7.84 3.35
CA PHE A 84 15.56 -9.23 2.87
C PHE A 84 16.06 -9.30 1.43
N VAL A 85 15.44 -8.55 0.51
CA VAL A 85 15.81 -8.56 -0.91
C VAL A 85 17.22 -8.01 -1.11
N HIS A 86 17.59 -6.95 -0.40
CA HIS A 86 18.94 -6.40 -0.47
C HIS A 86 20.02 -7.39 0.00
N GLU A 87 19.74 -8.18 1.02
CA GLU A 87 20.63 -9.23 1.54
C GLU A 87 20.81 -10.40 0.56
N HIS A 88 19.78 -10.74 -0.23
CA HIS A 88 19.81 -11.87 -1.18
C HIS A 88 20.19 -11.47 -2.61
N ALA A 89 20.15 -10.18 -2.94
CA ALA A 89 20.40 -9.72 -4.29
C ALA A 89 21.87 -9.91 -4.69
N PRO A 90 22.15 -10.32 -5.95
CA PRO A 90 23.50 -10.42 -6.48
C PRO A 90 24.26 -9.10 -6.36
N GLN A 91 25.59 -9.20 -6.19
CA GLN A 91 26.45 -8.02 -6.10
C GLN A 91 26.34 -7.18 -7.39
N GLY A 92 26.11 -5.88 -7.22
CA GLY A 92 25.93 -4.95 -8.34
C GLY A 92 24.53 -4.91 -8.93
N GLN A 93 23.54 -5.65 -8.39
CA GLN A 93 22.14 -5.61 -8.84
C GLN A 93 21.14 -5.29 -7.72
N LYS A 94 21.63 -4.79 -6.58
CA LYS A 94 20.80 -4.64 -5.38
C LYS A 94 19.65 -3.66 -5.57
N ASN A 95 19.88 -2.55 -6.26
CA ASN A 95 18.85 -1.53 -6.48
C ASN A 95 17.82 -1.99 -7.51
N THR A 96 18.22 -2.78 -8.51
CA THR A 96 17.29 -3.40 -9.47
C THR A 96 16.31 -4.31 -8.76
N TYR A 97 16.78 -5.19 -7.87
CA TYR A 97 15.90 -6.13 -7.15
C TYR A 97 14.97 -5.41 -6.16
N ILE A 98 15.46 -4.38 -5.45
CA ILE A 98 14.61 -3.51 -4.63
C ILE A 98 13.59 -2.75 -5.49
N GLY A 99 14.01 -2.31 -6.69
CA GLY A 99 13.15 -1.69 -7.68
C GLY A 99 12.02 -2.62 -8.11
N PHE A 100 12.31 -3.87 -8.45
CA PHE A 100 11.30 -4.88 -8.77
C PHE A 100 10.33 -5.14 -7.61
N LEU A 101 10.85 -5.27 -6.37
CA LEU A 101 10.00 -5.42 -5.18
C LEU A 101 9.06 -4.22 -5.00
N THR A 102 9.57 -3.00 -5.19
CA THR A 102 8.75 -1.78 -5.04
C THR A 102 7.76 -1.64 -6.19
N ALA A 103 8.17 -1.99 -7.41
CA ALA A 103 7.31 -2.04 -8.58
C ALA A 103 6.19 -3.07 -8.41
N SER A 104 6.42 -4.21 -7.76
CA SER A 104 5.35 -5.18 -7.48
C SER A 104 4.31 -4.65 -6.51
N VAL A 105 4.71 -3.83 -5.53
CA VAL A 105 3.76 -3.16 -4.60
C VAL A 105 2.85 -2.20 -5.37
N VAL A 106 3.42 -1.35 -6.22
CA VAL A 106 2.63 -0.41 -7.05
C VAL A 106 1.78 -1.16 -8.08
N SER A 107 2.29 -2.27 -8.63
CA SER A 107 1.54 -3.13 -9.54
C SER A 107 0.30 -3.74 -8.87
N GLY A 108 0.32 -3.99 -7.56
CA GLY A 108 -0.87 -4.37 -6.80
C GLY A 108 -1.96 -3.30 -6.81
N ILE A 109 -1.56 -2.02 -6.74
CA ILE A 109 -2.49 -0.87 -6.84
C ILE A 109 -3.04 -0.76 -8.27
N LEU A 110 -2.19 -0.98 -9.28
CA LEU A 110 -2.60 -1.06 -10.68
C LEU A 110 -3.64 -2.17 -10.89
N LEU A 111 -3.40 -3.36 -10.36
CA LEU A 111 -4.36 -4.47 -10.41
C LEU A 111 -5.68 -4.11 -9.72
N GLY A 112 -5.64 -3.45 -8.56
CA GLY A 112 -6.85 -2.94 -7.90
C GLY A 112 -7.63 -1.94 -8.75
N SER A 113 -6.92 -1.10 -9.50
CA SER A 113 -7.54 -0.11 -10.41
C SER A 113 -8.17 -0.79 -11.63
N LEU A 114 -7.57 -1.88 -12.13
CA LEU A 114 -8.14 -2.72 -13.19
C LEU A 114 -9.38 -3.49 -12.72
N VAL A 115 -9.38 -4.00 -11.49
CA VAL A 115 -10.57 -4.63 -10.90
C VAL A 115 -11.69 -3.60 -10.74
N TYR A 116 -11.35 -2.39 -10.27
CA TYR A 116 -12.32 -1.30 -10.14
C TYR A 116 -12.99 -0.97 -11.48
N ILE A 117 -12.22 -0.75 -12.55
CA ILE A 117 -12.81 -0.44 -13.86
C ILE A 117 -13.62 -1.63 -14.41
N GLY A 118 -13.15 -2.86 -14.19
CA GLY A 118 -13.87 -4.07 -14.59
C GLY A 118 -15.24 -4.21 -13.92
N ILE A 119 -15.36 -3.85 -12.63
CA ILE A 119 -16.64 -3.82 -11.93
C ILE A 119 -17.58 -2.78 -12.56
N TYR A 120 -17.09 -1.57 -12.83
CA TYR A 120 -17.90 -0.50 -13.45
C TYR A 120 -18.21 -0.71 -14.94
N MET A 121 -17.54 -1.65 -15.61
CA MET A 121 -17.91 -2.10 -16.96
C MET A 121 -19.09 -3.08 -16.93
N VAL A 122 -19.28 -3.81 -15.83
CA VAL A 122 -20.32 -4.85 -15.69
C VAL A 122 -21.55 -4.32 -14.94
N PHE A 123 -21.34 -3.43 -13.96
CA PHE A 123 -22.38 -2.92 -13.08
C PHE A 123 -22.51 -1.41 -13.16
N GLU A 124 -23.74 -0.91 -13.12
CA GLU A 124 -24.02 0.52 -12.99
C GLU A 124 -23.71 1.03 -11.58
N LYS A 125 -23.43 2.34 -11.46
CA LYS A 125 -23.04 2.99 -10.19
C LYS A 125 -23.94 2.65 -8.99
N PRO A 126 -25.28 2.64 -9.09
CA PRO A 126 -26.13 2.31 -7.93
C PRO A 126 -25.91 0.89 -7.42
N VAL A 127 -25.71 -0.08 -8.32
CA VAL A 127 -25.46 -1.48 -7.98
C VAL A 127 -24.07 -1.65 -7.36
N VAL A 128 -23.09 -0.88 -7.83
CA VAL A 128 -21.75 -0.88 -7.25
C VAL A 128 -21.74 -0.34 -5.84
N GLU A 129 -22.45 0.75 -5.56
CA GLU A 129 -22.56 1.35 -4.24
C GLU A 129 -23.35 0.48 -3.25
N ASP A 130 -24.34 -0.26 -3.74
CA ASP A 130 -25.14 -1.18 -2.93
C ASP A 130 -24.32 -2.40 -2.46
N TRP A 131 -23.80 -3.20 -3.40
CA TRP A 131 -23.12 -4.46 -3.04
C TRP A 131 -21.91 -4.83 -3.89
N ALA A 132 -21.81 -4.40 -5.14
CA ALA A 132 -20.79 -4.94 -6.05
C ALA A 132 -19.35 -4.56 -5.63
N TRP A 133 -19.18 -3.50 -4.82
CA TRP A 133 -17.91 -3.16 -4.18
C TRP A 133 -17.29 -4.31 -3.37
N ARG A 134 -18.11 -5.24 -2.84
CA ARG A 134 -17.66 -6.42 -2.10
C ARG A 134 -16.86 -7.38 -2.96
N VAL A 135 -17.12 -7.44 -4.27
CA VAL A 135 -16.42 -8.33 -5.22
C VAL A 135 -14.92 -8.01 -5.24
N ALA A 136 -14.56 -6.72 -5.21
CA ALA A 136 -13.16 -6.31 -5.17
C ALA A 136 -12.43 -6.82 -3.91
N PHE A 137 -13.09 -6.74 -2.74
CA PHE A 137 -12.53 -7.25 -1.48
C PHE A 137 -12.48 -8.78 -1.46
N GLY A 138 -13.48 -9.46 -2.03
CA GLY A 138 -13.49 -10.91 -2.18
C GLY A 138 -12.31 -11.40 -3.03
N LEU A 139 -12.08 -10.78 -4.19
CA LEU A 139 -10.90 -11.06 -5.03
C LEU A 139 -9.59 -10.80 -4.28
N GLY A 140 -9.50 -9.67 -3.57
CA GLY A 140 -8.34 -9.36 -2.73
C GLY A 140 -8.06 -10.42 -1.66
N GLY A 141 -9.10 -10.98 -1.04
CA GLY A 141 -8.98 -12.09 -0.10
C GLY A 141 -8.48 -13.38 -0.74
N ILE A 142 -8.94 -13.72 -1.95
CA ILE A 142 -8.44 -14.89 -2.71
C ILE A 142 -6.95 -14.74 -3.00
N PHE A 143 -6.51 -13.58 -3.49
CA PHE A 143 -5.08 -13.29 -3.67
C PHE A 143 -4.31 -13.36 -2.34
N GLY A 144 -4.95 -12.94 -1.25
CA GLY A 144 -4.42 -13.08 0.10
C GLY A 144 -4.17 -14.53 0.50
N ILE A 145 -5.12 -15.43 0.25
CA ILE A 145 -4.99 -16.87 0.53
C ILE A 145 -3.85 -17.48 -0.31
N ILE A 146 -3.79 -17.14 -1.60
CA ILE A 146 -2.69 -17.57 -2.49
C ILE A 146 -1.34 -17.08 -1.93
N SER A 147 -1.27 -15.83 -1.48
CA SER A 147 -0.05 -15.26 -0.92
C SER A 147 0.36 -15.94 0.40
N VAL A 148 -0.59 -16.31 1.27
CA VAL A 148 -0.34 -17.14 2.46
C VAL A 148 0.23 -18.51 2.08
N TYR A 149 -0.32 -19.14 1.04
CA TYR A 149 0.19 -20.42 0.52
C TYR A 149 1.63 -20.29 0.00
N LEU A 150 1.90 -19.27 -0.82
CA LEU A 150 3.23 -19.00 -1.38
C LEU A 150 4.29 -18.76 -0.29
N ARG A 151 3.93 -18.13 0.84
CA ARG A 151 4.86 -17.90 1.95
C ARG A 151 5.38 -19.15 2.64
N ARG A 152 4.71 -20.30 2.47
CA ARG A 152 5.20 -21.56 3.03
C ARG A 152 6.55 -21.96 2.43
N PHE A 153 6.81 -21.55 1.19
CA PHE A 153 8.03 -21.84 0.43
C PHE A 153 9.18 -20.83 0.66
N LEU A 154 8.98 -19.78 1.47
CA LEU A 154 10.07 -18.86 1.81
C LEU A 154 10.99 -19.47 2.88
N GLU A 155 12.29 -19.44 2.61
CA GLU A 155 13.37 -19.81 3.52
C GLU A 155 13.76 -18.62 4.42
N GLU A 156 14.35 -18.89 5.59
CA GLU A 156 14.85 -17.83 6.48
C GLU A 156 16.11 -17.16 5.93
N THR A 157 16.37 -15.91 6.31
CA THR A 157 17.57 -15.20 5.83
C THR A 157 18.84 -15.86 6.37
N PRO A 158 19.90 -16.01 5.56
CA PRO A 158 21.17 -16.61 5.99
C PRO A 158 21.83 -15.80 7.11
N VAL A 159 21.62 -14.48 7.14
CA VAL A 159 22.08 -13.59 8.23
C VAL A 159 21.36 -13.92 9.55
N PHE A 160 20.06 -14.20 9.52
CA PHE A 160 19.33 -14.59 10.74
C PHE A 160 19.76 -15.98 11.22
N GLN A 161 20.03 -16.90 10.29
CA GLN A 161 20.59 -18.21 10.63
C GLN A 161 21.97 -18.10 11.27
N GLN A 162 22.85 -17.23 10.77
CA GLN A 162 24.17 -16.95 11.35
C GLN A 162 24.05 -16.28 12.73
N MET A 163 23.22 -15.25 12.89
CA MET A 163 23.02 -14.60 14.20
C MET A 163 22.43 -15.53 15.27
N LYS A 164 21.62 -16.52 14.86
CA LYS A 164 21.09 -17.56 15.75
C LYS A 164 22.15 -18.60 16.12
N GLN A 165 23.12 -18.85 15.24
CA GLN A 165 24.26 -19.73 15.52
C GLN A 165 25.29 -19.07 16.43
N ASP A 166 25.48 -17.76 16.31
CA ASP A 166 26.48 -17.00 17.09
C ASP A 166 25.97 -16.53 18.48
N ASP A 167 24.74 -16.90 18.87
CA ASP A 167 24.07 -16.50 20.12
C ASP A 167 24.06 -14.97 20.39
N ALA A 168 24.23 -14.17 19.32
CA ALA A 168 24.38 -12.71 19.34
C ALA A 168 23.03 -11.99 19.35
N LEU A 169 21.99 -12.59 19.94
CA LEU A 169 20.66 -11.98 20.06
C LEU A 169 20.71 -10.90 21.16
N VAL A 170 21.10 -9.68 20.76
CA VAL A 170 21.11 -8.50 21.63
C VAL A 170 19.70 -8.31 22.20
N LYS A 171 19.56 -8.35 23.53
CA LYS A 171 18.27 -8.31 24.23
C LYS A 171 17.45 -7.04 23.93
N PHE A 172 18.07 -5.94 23.49
CA PHE A 172 17.37 -4.67 23.20
C PHE A 172 18.11 -3.76 22.19
N PRO A 173 18.04 -4.04 20.87
CA PRO A 173 18.77 -3.28 19.85
C PRO A 173 18.30 -1.82 19.70
N LEU A 174 17.05 -1.51 20.07
CA LEU A 174 16.48 -0.16 19.93
C LEU A 174 17.25 0.91 20.73
N LYS A 175 17.71 0.59 21.94
CA LYS A 175 18.40 1.56 22.80
C LYS A 175 19.78 1.93 22.24
N GLU A 176 20.41 1.00 21.53
CA GLU A 176 21.74 1.16 20.95
C GLU A 176 21.70 1.94 19.63
N VAL A 177 20.69 1.70 18.80
CA VAL A 177 20.43 2.47 17.55
C VAL A 177 20.13 3.94 17.88
N PHE A 178 19.32 4.22 18.90
CA PHE A 178 19.05 5.59 19.36
C PHE A 178 20.28 6.29 19.96
N LYS A 179 21.29 5.55 20.43
CA LYS A 179 22.50 6.14 20.99
C LYS A 179 23.56 6.40 19.92
N ASN A 180 23.67 5.52 18.91
CA ASN A 180 24.77 5.52 17.96
C ASN A 180 24.39 6.02 16.55
N SER A 181 23.11 6.21 16.24
CA SER A 181 22.68 6.47 14.85
C SER A 181 21.54 7.49 14.68
N LEU A 182 21.38 8.44 15.60
CA LEU A 182 20.32 9.47 15.55
C LEU A 182 20.26 10.22 14.22
N PHE A 183 21.40 10.58 13.65
CA PHE A 183 21.46 11.27 12.36
C PHE A 183 20.96 10.39 11.20
N GLY A 184 21.33 9.11 11.20
CA GLY A 184 20.84 8.14 10.22
C GLY A 184 19.33 7.88 10.33
N ILE A 185 18.80 7.86 11.57
CA ILE A 185 17.36 7.78 11.83
C ILE A 185 16.65 8.99 11.23
N LEU A 186 17.14 10.21 11.52
CA LEU A 186 16.52 11.44 11.05
C LEU A 186 16.47 11.51 9.52
N ILE A 187 17.59 11.18 8.85
CA ILE A 187 17.63 11.13 7.38
C ILE A 187 16.65 10.09 6.84
N SER A 188 16.63 8.88 7.41
CA SER A 188 15.72 7.81 6.97
C SER A 188 14.25 8.20 7.16
N MET A 189 13.92 8.89 8.26
CA MET A 189 12.58 9.42 8.51
C MET A 189 12.20 10.47 7.46
N LEU A 190 13.08 11.43 7.17
CA LEU A 190 12.81 12.49 6.19
C LEU A 190 12.62 11.92 4.77
N ILE A 191 13.49 11.02 4.34
CA ILE A 191 13.39 10.37 3.02
C ILE A 191 12.09 9.57 2.92
N THR A 192 11.74 8.82 3.97
CA THR A 192 10.52 8.02 4.01
C THR A 192 9.27 8.90 4.01
N TRP A 193 9.32 10.06 4.69
CA TRP A 193 8.23 11.02 4.69
C TRP A 193 8.00 11.60 3.30
N VAL A 194 9.07 12.04 2.62
CA VAL A 194 8.97 12.54 1.23
C VAL A 194 8.39 11.47 0.31
N LEU A 195 8.90 10.22 0.40
CA LEU A 195 8.35 9.09 -0.37
C LEU A 195 6.85 8.90 -0.11
N THR A 196 6.45 8.88 1.16
CA THR A 196 5.05 8.68 1.55
C THR A 196 4.16 9.82 1.05
N ALA A 197 4.62 11.07 1.16
CA ALA A 197 3.90 12.23 0.65
C ALA A 197 3.70 12.15 -0.87
N CYS A 198 4.74 11.80 -1.62
CA CYS A 198 4.65 11.60 -3.07
C CYS A 198 3.61 10.52 -3.42
N ILE A 199 3.68 9.36 -2.77
CA ILE A 199 2.73 8.27 -3.00
C ILE A 199 1.29 8.72 -2.71
N LEU A 200 1.05 9.37 -1.58
CA LEU A 200 -0.30 9.85 -1.21
C LEU A 200 -0.81 10.90 -2.19
N ILE A 201 0.02 11.86 -2.60
CA ILE A 201 -0.40 12.90 -3.53
C ILE A 201 -0.75 12.31 -4.90
N PHE A 202 0.15 11.53 -5.50
CA PHE A 202 -0.01 11.06 -6.87
C PHE A 202 -1.01 9.91 -7.01
N ILE A 203 -1.05 8.98 -6.04
CA ILE A 203 -1.89 7.79 -6.14
C ILE A 203 -3.28 8.01 -5.54
N LEU A 204 -3.38 8.81 -4.47
CA LEU A 204 -4.64 8.99 -3.75
C LEU A 204 -5.27 10.37 -3.98
N PHE A 205 -4.52 11.45 -3.79
CA PHE A 205 -5.10 12.79 -3.76
C PHE A 205 -5.49 13.29 -5.16
N VAL A 206 -4.56 13.24 -6.13
CA VAL A 206 -4.80 13.74 -7.49
C VAL A 206 -6.03 13.11 -8.14
N PRO A 207 -6.22 11.77 -8.14
CA PRO A 207 -7.41 11.17 -8.75
C PRO A 207 -8.72 11.51 -8.02
N ASN A 208 -8.68 11.79 -6.71
CA ASN A 208 -9.88 12.19 -5.97
C ASN A 208 -10.20 13.67 -6.15
N PHE A 209 -9.17 14.52 -6.20
CA PHE A 209 -9.31 15.94 -6.41
C PHE A 209 -9.93 16.28 -7.78
N THR A 210 -9.56 15.55 -8.83
CA THR A 210 -10.12 15.74 -10.18
C THR A 210 -11.62 15.45 -10.28
N LEU A 211 -12.23 14.70 -9.35
CA LEU A 211 -13.68 14.47 -9.32
C LEU A 211 -14.45 15.56 -8.59
N THR A 212 -13.82 16.19 -7.60
CA THR A 212 -14.48 17.17 -6.72
C THR A 212 -14.35 18.60 -7.21
N HIS A 213 -13.42 18.85 -8.14
CA HIS A 213 -13.14 20.22 -8.57
C HIS A 213 -14.05 20.64 -9.74
N PRO A 214 -14.74 21.79 -9.67
CA PRO A 214 -15.74 22.20 -10.67
C PRO A 214 -15.21 22.33 -12.09
N ASN A 215 -13.90 22.58 -12.27
CA ASN A 215 -13.27 22.83 -13.56
C ASN A 215 -12.84 21.56 -14.30
N PHE A 216 -12.93 20.38 -13.65
CA PHE A 216 -12.53 19.11 -14.25
C PHE A 216 -13.74 18.19 -14.43
N HIS A 217 -14.32 18.20 -15.61
CA HIS A 217 -15.46 17.36 -15.97
C HIS A 217 -15.02 15.98 -16.47
N PHE A 218 -14.22 15.27 -15.68
CA PHE A 218 -13.85 13.89 -16.03
C PHE A 218 -14.95 12.92 -15.65
N THR A 219 -15.28 12.01 -16.57
CA THR A 219 -16.09 10.84 -16.24
C THR A 219 -15.31 9.92 -15.29
N PRO A 220 -16.00 9.12 -14.44
CA PRO A 220 -15.34 8.13 -13.58
C PRO A 220 -14.45 7.14 -14.35
N PHE A 221 -14.80 6.85 -15.60
CA PHE A 221 -14.03 6.01 -16.51
C PHE A 221 -12.72 6.67 -16.93
N GLU A 222 -12.77 7.92 -17.41
CA GLU A 222 -11.58 8.68 -17.82
C GLU A 222 -10.60 8.88 -16.66
N LYS A 223 -11.10 9.19 -15.46
CA LYS A 223 -10.26 9.25 -14.24
C LYS A 223 -9.46 7.96 -14.06
N THR A 224 -10.16 6.83 -14.07
CA THR A 224 -9.56 5.53 -13.78
C THR A 224 -8.55 5.16 -14.87
N TYR A 225 -8.86 5.49 -16.12
CA TYR A 225 -7.94 5.33 -17.25
C TYR A 225 -6.65 6.14 -17.07
N PHE A 226 -6.74 7.43 -16.73
CA PHE A 226 -5.55 8.26 -16.46
C PHE A 226 -4.76 7.77 -15.24
N GLN A 227 -5.45 7.28 -14.20
CA GLN A 227 -4.81 6.68 -13.03
C GLN A 227 -4.03 5.41 -13.40
N ILE A 228 -4.61 4.52 -14.21
CA ILE A 228 -3.95 3.31 -14.71
C ILE A 228 -2.70 3.68 -15.52
N LEU A 229 -2.81 4.65 -16.42
CA LEU A 229 -1.67 5.13 -17.22
C LEU A 229 -0.56 5.70 -16.33
N GLY A 230 -0.91 6.50 -15.33
CA GLY A 230 0.04 7.02 -14.34
C GLY A 230 0.72 5.91 -13.53
N LEU A 231 -0.01 4.88 -13.11
CA LEU A 231 0.54 3.74 -12.39
C LEU A 231 1.50 2.91 -13.25
N VAL A 232 1.18 2.69 -14.53
CA VAL A 232 2.09 2.01 -15.49
C VAL A 232 3.37 2.81 -15.68
N SER A 233 3.27 4.14 -15.79
CA SER A 233 4.44 5.02 -15.86
C SER A 233 5.29 4.92 -14.58
N ILE A 234 4.67 4.96 -13.39
CA ILE A 234 5.38 4.83 -12.11
C ILE A 234 6.11 3.48 -12.02
N VAL A 235 5.44 2.37 -12.33
CA VAL A 235 6.03 1.03 -12.31
C VAL A 235 7.26 0.96 -13.22
N SER A 236 7.12 1.45 -14.46
CA SER A 236 8.21 1.48 -15.44
C SER A 236 9.38 2.36 -14.97
N SER A 237 9.09 3.54 -14.40
CA SER A 237 10.08 4.44 -13.86
C SER A 237 10.84 3.85 -12.67
N ILE A 238 10.18 3.12 -11.77
CA ILE A 238 10.84 2.46 -10.63
C ILE A 238 11.85 1.41 -11.12
N ILE A 239 11.44 0.56 -12.07
CA ILE A 239 12.33 -0.48 -12.62
C ILE A 239 13.53 0.15 -13.34
N LEU A 240 13.27 1.15 -14.19
CA LEU A 240 14.33 1.86 -14.91
C LEU A 240 15.31 2.54 -13.93
N THR A 241 14.79 3.19 -12.90
CA THR A 241 15.61 3.86 -11.88
C THR A 241 16.44 2.87 -11.08
N GLY A 242 15.88 1.72 -10.72
CA GLY A 242 16.61 0.64 -10.05
C GLY A 242 17.80 0.15 -10.88
N PHE A 243 17.58 -0.08 -12.19
CA PHE A 243 18.63 -0.47 -13.12
C PHE A 243 19.71 0.60 -13.30
N LEU A 244 19.32 1.87 -13.38
CA LEU A 244 20.27 2.98 -13.47
C LEU A 244 21.07 3.15 -12.17
N ALA A 245 20.44 2.96 -11.01
CA ALA A 245 21.07 3.09 -9.69
C ALA A 245 22.11 1.99 -9.40
N ASP A 246 22.05 0.87 -10.12
CA ASP A 246 23.08 -0.15 -10.07
C ASP A 246 24.32 0.20 -10.91
N LYS A 247 24.16 1.02 -11.96
CA LYS A 247 25.27 1.47 -12.81
C LYS A 247 25.87 2.80 -12.35
N ILE A 248 25.04 3.68 -11.79
CA ILE A 248 25.39 5.04 -11.39
C ILE A 248 25.10 5.17 -9.89
N LYS A 249 25.95 5.89 -9.14
CA LYS A 249 25.72 6.11 -7.70
C LYS A 249 24.27 6.59 -7.43
N PRO A 250 23.52 5.96 -6.52
CA PRO A 250 22.07 6.22 -6.33
C PRO A 250 21.71 7.70 -6.12
N HIS A 251 22.54 8.45 -5.38
CA HIS A 251 22.28 9.89 -5.17
C HIS A 251 22.31 10.70 -6.47
N LYS A 252 23.16 10.35 -7.44
CA LYS A 252 23.21 11.03 -8.75
C LYS A 252 21.97 10.71 -9.58
N VAL A 253 21.48 9.48 -9.49
CA VAL A 253 20.24 9.06 -10.17
C VAL A 253 19.04 9.79 -9.55
N CYS A 254 18.96 9.88 -8.22
CA CYS A 254 17.95 10.67 -7.53
C CYS A 254 17.99 12.15 -7.96
N MET A 255 19.16 12.79 -7.98
CA MET A 255 19.28 14.19 -8.42
C MET A 255 18.92 14.38 -9.89
N ALA A 256 19.30 13.45 -10.76
CA ALA A 256 19.01 13.51 -12.20
C ALA A 256 17.51 13.35 -12.50
N LEU A 257 16.77 12.58 -11.70
CA LEU A 257 15.33 12.36 -11.86
C LEU A 257 14.48 13.36 -11.06
N ALA A 258 14.97 13.86 -9.93
CA ALA A 258 14.27 14.81 -9.08
C ALA A 258 14.20 16.23 -9.66
N TRP A 259 15.10 16.61 -10.57
CA TRP A 259 15.09 17.94 -11.19
C TRP A 259 14.09 18.08 -12.36
N PRO A 260 13.98 17.11 -13.29
CA PRO A 260 13.08 17.23 -14.44
C PRO A 260 11.61 16.94 -14.11
N LEU A 261 11.33 15.96 -13.24
CA LEU A 261 9.96 15.48 -13.01
C LEU A 261 9.02 16.50 -12.36
N PRO A 262 9.43 17.25 -11.31
CA PRO A 262 8.60 18.32 -10.75
C PRO A 262 8.44 19.49 -11.71
N PHE A 263 9.46 19.80 -12.51
CA PHE A 263 9.42 20.89 -13.48
C PHE A 263 8.47 20.56 -14.65
N LEU A 264 8.52 19.33 -15.17
CA LEU A 264 7.61 18.82 -16.19
C LEU A 264 6.18 18.63 -15.65
N ALA A 265 6.02 18.13 -14.43
CA ALA A 265 4.71 18.01 -13.79
C ALA A 265 4.10 19.39 -13.53
N PHE A 266 4.87 20.37 -13.06
CA PHE A 266 4.40 21.74 -12.87
C PHE A 266 4.10 22.42 -14.21
N TYR A 267 4.92 22.20 -15.25
CA TYR A 267 4.68 22.74 -16.60
C TYR A 267 3.45 22.12 -17.27
N SER A 268 3.28 20.80 -17.14
CA SER A 268 2.11 20.06 -17.65
C SER A 268 0.84 20.44 -16.89
N LEU A 269 0.90 20.55 -15.56
CA LEU A 269 -0.22 21.01 -14.73
C LEU A 269 -0.58 22.47 -15.06
N ARG A 270 0.41 23.35 -15.26
CA ARG A 270 0.20 24.73 -15.71
C ARG A 270 -0.49 24.78 -17.07
N ASN A 271 0.02 24.04 -18.05
CA ASN A 271 -0.57 24.02 -19.39
C ASN A 271 -1.98 23.39 -19.37
N PHE A 272 -2.20 22.35 -18.57
CA PHE A 272 -3.50 21.71 -18.40
C PHE A 272 -4.52 22.67 -17.74
N ILE A 273 -4.13 23.39 -16.70
CA ILE A 273 -4.97 24.44 -16.07
C ILE A 273 -5.28 25.55 -17.06
N LEU A 274 -4.30 25.99 -17.87
CA LEU A 274 -4.49 27.02 -18.89
C LEU A 274 -5.41 26.56 -20.03
N THR A 275 -5.45 25.26 -20.33
CA THR A 275 -6.33 24.70 -21.38
C THR A 275 -7.77 24.53 -20.89
N CYS A 276 -7.98 24.32 -19.58
CA CYS A 276 -9.32 24.24 -18.97
C CYS A 276 -9.95 25.61 -18.62
N GLN A 277 -9.23 26.72 -18.81
CA GLN A 277 -9.75 28.09 -18.63
C GLN A 277 -10.26 28.74 -19.93
N VAL A 278 -10.27 28.02 -21.05
CA VAL A 278 -10.83 28.42 -22.36
C VAL A 278 -12.02 27.53 -22.68
#